data_AF-A0A6I6JNW4-F1
#
_entry.id   AF-A0A6I6JNW4-F1
#
_cell.length_a   1.000
_cell.length_b   1.000
_cell.length_c   1.000
_cell.angle_alpha   90.00
_cell.angle_beta   90.00
_cell.angle_gamma   90.00
#
_symmetry.space_group_name_H-M   'P 1'
#
loop_
_entity.id
_entity.type
_entity.pdbx_description
1 polymer ?
#
loop_
_entity_poly.entity_id
_entity_poly.type
_entity_poly.pdbx_seq_one_letter_code
_entity_poly.pdbx_strand_id
1 'polypeptide(L)'
;MENQNNSSGSFSRRKFIGTTTAAVAAVSLTPFNFGFAPAKPNSKFGGVQIGAITYSWRSMPSTAEDIVKYCIEAGISSVELMGNVAEAYAGIPEGPARPPRGVELSEDEQKKLQKAREEATENQKQWRLSVSMDKYKALRKMFNKAGIDIHIVKFAPANWSDDEIDYAFKAAKVLGAKGITNEIGEDACKRLGKFADKHNMYAIYHNHLQPGEPGFSFDKFLGYSPKNMLNFDAGHYFGATGNHPNEVIERLHDRIFSIHLKDKTGKNANPANTNMPWGKGDTPIGDMLKLVQKNKWPIYFDIELEYPVPDGSDAQKEVTKCVQYCKDILA
;
A
#
# COMPACT_ATOMS: atom_id res chain seq x y z
N MET A 1 71.18 11.55 -18.04
CA MET A 1 70.08 10.90 -17.29
C MET A 1 69.39 9.95 -18.25
N GLU A 2 69.50 8.66 -17.93
CA GLU A 2 68.76 7.47 -18.38
C GLU A 2 67.26 7.78 -18.68
N ASN A 3 66.49 7.12 -19.57
CA ASN A 3 66.50 5.80 -20.25
C ASN A 3 65.66 5.94 -21.55
N GLN A 4 66.13 5.48 -22.72
CA GLN A 4 65.78 4.22 -23.43
C GLN A 4 64.29 3.88 -23.67
N ASN A 5 63.95 3.80 -24.97
CA ASN A 5 63.16 2.80 -25.73
C ASN A 5 61.70 2.48 -25.30
N ASN A 6 60.73 2.30 -26.21
CA ASN A 6 60.79 1.48 -27.41
C ASN A 6 59.65 1.80 -28.41
N SER A 7 59.95 1.63 -29.70
CA SER A 7 59.08 1.85 -30.84
C SER A 7 58.21 0.63 -31.22
N SER A 8 57.32 0.88 -32.19
CA SER A 8 56.66 -0.01 -33.17
C SER A 8 55.22 -0.42 -32.84
N GLY A 9 54.24 -0.34 -33.74
CA GLY A 9 54.22 0.08 -35.14
C GLY A 9 52.76 0.06 -35.64
N SER A 10 52.43 0.95 -36.57
CA SER A 10 51.13 1.00 -37.28
C SER A 10 50.93 -0.24 -38.15
N PHE A 11 49.71 -0.52 -38.64
CA PHE A 11 49.43 -0.60 -40.09
C PHE A 11 47.94 -0.83 -40.39
N SER A 12 47.51 -0.28 -41.52
CA SER A 12 46.16 -0.25 -42.07
C SER A 12 46.12 -0.91 -43.46
N ARG A 13 45.04 -1.66 -43.74
CA ARG A 13 44.43 -2.05 -45.05
C ARG A 13 45.24 -2.89 -46.07
N ARG A 14 44.76 -4.13 -46.38
CA ARG A 14 44.21 -4.59 -47.69
C ARG A 14 44.08 -6.13 -47.82
N LYS A 15 42.92 -6.56 -48.34
CA LYS A 15 42.59 -7.71 -49.22
C LYS A 15 43.48 -8.98 -49.18
N PHE A 16 42.87 -10.12 -48.85
CA PHE A 16 43.01 -11.34 -49.66
C PHE A 16 41.74 -12.19 -49.59
N ILE A 17 41.20 -12.53 -50.76
CA ILE A 17 40.09 -13.48 -50.95
C ILE A 17 40.73 -14.87 -51.06
N GLY A 18 40.18 -15.84 -50.33
CA GLY A 18 40.55 -17.25 -50.46
C GLY A 18 39.36 -18.12 -50.08
N THR A 19 38.66 -18.60 -51.09
CA THR A 19 37.57 -19.60 -51.06
C THR A 19 37.98 -20.88 -50.36
N THR A 20 37.18 -21.39 -49.42
CA THR A 20 37.00 -22.85 -49.25
C THR A 20 35.74 -23.19 -48.45
N THR A 21 34.82 -23.85 -49.15
CA THR A 21 33.96 -24.98 -48.72
C THR A 21 33.01 -24.83 -47.53
N ALA A 22 31.73 -24.93 -47.88
CA ALA A 22 30.60 -25.18 -47.00
C ALA A 22 30.79 -26.44 -46.13
N ALA A 23 30.63 -26.27 -44.81
CA ALA A 23 30.25 -27.33 -43.90
C ALA A 23 28.99 -26.85 -43.17
N VAL A 24 27.83 -27.32 -43.62
CA VAL A 24 26.56 -27.13 -42.91
C VAL A 24 26.60 -28.06 -41.70
N ALA A 25 27.03 -27.53 -40.56
CA ALA A 25 26.73 -28.15 -39.27
C ALA A 25 25.31 -27.73 -38.90
N ALA A 26 24.35 -28.65 -39.06
CA ALA A 26 23.00 -28.49 -38.56
C ALA A 26 23.04 -28.47 -37.02
N VAL A 27 23.24 -27.30 -36.43
CA VAL A 27 22.95 -27.07 -35.02
C VAL A 27 21.43 -26.95 -34.92
N SER A 28 20.79 -28.03 -34.49
CA SER A 28 19.41 -27.99 -34.02
C SER A 28 19.35 -26.98 -32.87
N LEU A 29 18.91 -25.76 -33.17
CA LEU A 29 18.51 -24.75 -32.19
C LEU A 29 17.25 -25.27 -31.50
N THR A 30 17.42 -26.12 -30.48
CA THR A 30 16.39 -26.27 -29.47
C THR A 30 16.23 -24.90 -28.81
N PRO A 31 15.06 -24.24 -28.88
CA PRO A 31 14.84 -23.03 -28.13
C PRO A 31 14.94 -23.41 -26.65
N PHE A 32 16.04 -23.06 -26.00
CA PHE A 32 16.09 -23.00 -24.55
C PHE A 32 15.14 -21.89 -24.15
N ASN A 33 13.87 -22.24 -23.96
CA ASN A 33 12.96 -21.48 -23.13
C ASN A 33 13.52 -21.57 -21.71
N PHE A 34 14.47 -20.69 -21.39
CA PHE A 34 14.65 -20.26 -20.02
C PHE A 34 13.36 -19.53 -19.65
N GLY A 35 12.35 -20.31 -19.24
CA GLY A 35 11.20 -19.80 -18.52
C GLY A 35 11.67 -19.34 -17.15
N PHE A 36 12.39 -18.22 -17.11
CA PHE A 36 12.45 -17.42 -15.90
C PHE A 36 11.05 -16.86 -15.72
N ALA A 37 10.20 -17.61 -15.00
CA ALA A 37 9.07 -16.97 -14.35
C ALA A 37 9.66 -15.80 -13.56
N PRO A 38 9.17 -14.57 -13.74
CA PRO A 38 9.69 -13.43 -13.00
C PRO A 38 9.66 -13.79 -11.51
N ALA A 39 10.77 -13.54 -10.81
CA ALA A 39 10.85 -13.84 -9.39
C ALA A 39 9.70 -13.11 -8.68
N LYS A 40 9.01 -13.82 -7.79
CA LYS A 40 7.97 -13.22 -6.97
C LYS A 40 8.56 -12.03 -6.20
N PRO A 41 7.81 -10.93 -6.04
CA PRO A 41 8.26 -9.79 -5.27
C PRO A 41 8.57 -10.23 -3.84
N ASN A 42 9.55 -9.56 -3.22
CA ASN A 42 9.90 -9.74 -1.83
C ASN A 42 10.34 -8.40 -1.26
N SER A 43 9.42 -7.74 -0.56
CA SER A 43 9.65 -6.46 0.09
C SER A 43 9.95 -6.58 1.58
N LYS A 44 10.46 -7.74 2.01
CA LYS A 44 10.98 -7.93 3.37
C LYS A 44 12.47 -7.61 3.39
N PHE A 45 12.81 -6.39 3.79
CA PHE A 45 14.19 -5.91 3.82
C PHE A 45 14.73 -5.93 5.25
N GLY A 46 15.87 -6.59 5.47
CA GLY A 46 16.50 -6.64 6.79
C GLY A 46 15.58 -7.11 7.92
N GLY A 47 14.59 -7.96 7.61
CA GLY A 47 13.59 -8.48 8.57
C GLY A 47 12.30 -7.66 8.70
N VAL A 48 12.25 -6.44 8.16
CA VAL A 48 11.07 -5.56 8.20
C VAL A 48 10.23 -5.73 6.94
N GLN A 49 8.91 -5.86 7.09
CA GLN A 49 7.98 -6.01 5.96
C GLN A 49 7.54 -4.64 5.45
N ILE A 50 7.90 -4.32 4.20
CA ILE A 50 7.44 -3.13 3.50
C ILE A 50 6.26 -3.52 2.60
N GLY A 51 5.16 -2.79 2.71
CA GLY A 51 3.97 -2.95 1.88
C GLY A 51 3.54 -1.64 1.25
N ALA A 52 2.30 -1.61 0.77
CA ALA A 52 1.63 -0.38 0.37
C ALA A 52 0.13 -0.49 0.65
N ILE A 53 -0.48 0.63 1.02
CA ILE A 53 -1.93 0.78 0.90
C ILE A 53 -2.25 1.07 -0.56
N THR A 54 -3.24 0.38 -1.13
CA THR A 54 -3.52 0.51 -2.57
C THR A 54 -4.07 1.90 -2.96
N TYR A 55 -4.45 2.72 -1.98
CA TYR A 55 -4.76 4.15 -2.15
C TYR A 55 -3.58 4.96 -2.74
N SER A 56 -2.34 4.47 -2.59
CA SER A 56 -1.16 5.07 -3.21
C SER A 56 -1.26 5.18 -4.73
N TRP A 57 -2.06 4.33 -5.38
CA TRP A 57 -2.32 4.35 -6.82
C TRP A 57 -3.64 5.01 -7.22
N ARG A 58 -4.31 5.78 -6.35
CA ARG A 58 -5.64 6.38 -6.62
C ARG A 58 -5.73 7.26 -7.88
N SER A 59 -4.61 7.77 -8.38
CA SER A 59 -4.53 8.56 -9.61
C SER A 59 -4.40 7.70 -10.87
N MET A 60 -4.36 6.38 -10.73
CA MET A 60 -4.17 5.40 -11.79
C MET A 60 -5.35 4.40 -11.83
N PRO A 61 -5.51 3.62 -12.92
CA PRO A 61 -6.43 2.49 -12.95
C PRO A 61 -6.17 1.54 -11.76
N SER A 62 -7.23 1.08 -11.11
CA SER A 62 -7.16 0.37 -9.83
C SER A 62 -8.00 -0.91 -9.81
N THR A 63 -8.08 -1.61 -10.94
CA THR A 63 -8.60 -2.99 -10.93
C THR A 63 -7.68 -3.90 -10.10
N ALA A 64 -8.17 -5.07 -9.68
CA ALA A 64 -7.35 -6.02 -8.93
C ALA A 64 -6.08 -6.43 -9.71
N GLU A 65 -6.22 -6.61 -11.03
CA GLU A 65 -5.14 -6.93 -11.95
C GLU A 65 -4.12 -5.80 -12.06
N ASP A 66 -4.58 -4.54 -12.13
CA ASP A 66 -3.70 -3.37 -12.12
C ASP A 66 -2.88 -3.31 -10.83
N ILE A 67 -3.53 -3.48 -9.67
CA ILE A 67 -2.84 -3.49 -8.37
C ILE A 67 -1.79 -4.60 -8.29
N VAL A 68 -2.11 -5.81 -8.76
CA VAL A 68 -1.14 -6.92 -8.80
C VAL A 68 0.05 -6.57 -9.69
N LYS A 69 -0.18 -5.97 -10.86
CA LYS A 69 0.87 -5.51 -11.76
C LYS A 69 1.78 -4.49 -11.08
N TYR A 70 1.20 -3.46 -10.45
CA TYR A 70 1.95 -2.42 -9.75
C TYR A 70 2.81 -2.97 -8.62
N CYS A 71 2.28 -3.92 -7.85
CA CYS A 71 3.02 -4.59 -6.78
C CYS A 71 4.22 -5.37 -7.33
N ILE A 72 4.04 -6.13 -8.41
CA ILE A 72 5.15 -6.86 -9.06
C ILE A 72 6.22 -5.88 -9.55
N GLU A 73 5.82 -4.81 -10.25
CA GLU A 73 6.74 -3.80 -10.79
C GLU A 73 7.51 -3.04 -9.70
N ALA A 74 6.86 -2.75 -8.57
CA ALA A 74 7.48 -2.09 -7.42
C ALA A 74 8.25 -3.06 -6.50
N GLY A 75 8.15 -4.37 -6.71
CA GLY A 75 8.76 -5.38 -5.83
C GLY A 75 8.05 -5.56 -4.48
N ILE A 76 6.79 -5.14 -4.36
CA ILE A 76 5.97 -5.21 -3.13
C ILE A 76 5.31 -6.58 -2.98
N SER A 77 5.45 -7.20 -1.82
CA SER A 77 4.89 -8.52 -1.49
C SER A 77 3.77 -8.49 -0.44
N SER A 78 3.33 -7.33 0.02
CA SER A 78 2.20 -7.20 0.96
C SER A 78 1.41 -5.92 0.75
N VAL A 79 0.09 -5.96 0.89
CA VAL A 79 -0.78 -4.77 0.72
C VAL A 79 -1.88 -4.65 1.77
N GLU A 80 -2.18 -3.39 2.12
CA GLU A 80 -3.50 -3.01 2.63
C GLU A 80 -4.39 -2.73 1.41
N LEU A 81 -5.34 -3.62 1.16
CA LEU A 81 -6.21 -3.54 0.00
C LEU A 81 -7.40 -2.63 0.28
N MET A 82 -7.60 -1.61 -0.55
CA MET A 82 -8.79 -0.77 -0.47
C MET A 82 -10.07 -1.58 -0.74
N GLY A 83 -11.08 -1.42 0.12
CA GLY A 83 -12.32 -2.20 0.07
C GLY A 83 -13.06 -2.06 -1.26
N ASN A 84 -13.02 -0.88 -1.89
CA ASN A 84 -13.65 -0.68 -3.20
C ASN A 84 -13.02 -1.52 -4.32
N VAL A 85 -11.72 -1.83 -4.25
CA VAL A 85 -11.06 -2.73 -5.22
C VAL A 85 -11.55 -4.16 -5.01
N ALA A 86 -11.67 -4.57 -3.74
CA ALA A 86 -12.13 -5.90 -3.38
C ALA A 86 -13.62 -6.12 -3.76
N GLU A 87 -14.48 -5.14 -3.45
CA GLU A 87 -15.91 -5.17 -3.77
C GLU A 87 -16.17 -5.08 -5.29
N ALA A 88 -15.41 -4.24 -6.01
CA ALA A 88 -15.50 -4.15 -7.47
C ALA A 88 -15.16 -5.49 -8.14
N TYR A 89 -14.08 -6.16 -7.70
CA TYR A 89 -13.74 -7.49 -8.20
C TYR A 89 -14.82 -8.54 -7.90
N ALA A 90 -15.50 -8.40 -6.76
CA ALA A 90 -16.61 -9.27 -6.38
C ALA A 90 -17.92 -8.94 -7.10
N GLY A 91 -18.01 -7.83 -7.84
CA GLY A 91 -19.16 -7.43 -8.63
C GLY A 91 -20.20 -6.64 -7.85
N ILE A 92 -19.77 -5.75 -6.95
CA ILE A 92 -20.66 -4.80 -6.28
C ILE A 92 -21.40 -3.92 -7.31
N PRO A 93 -22.71 -3.63 -7.13
CA PRO A 93 -23.42 -2.69 -7.97
C PRO A 93 -22.77 -1.30 -7.96
N GLU A 94 -22.64 -0.70 -9.14
CA GLU A 94 -22.08 0.64 -9.29
C GLU A 94 -22.97 1.69 -8.63
N GLY A 95 -22.33 2.69 -8.03
CA GLY A 95 -23.00 3.90 -7.54
C GLY A 95 -23.07 4.98 -8.62
N PRO A 96 -23.80 6.09 -8.36
CA PRO A 96 -23.83 7.22 -9.28
C PRO A 96 -22.43 7.81 -9.45
N ALA A 97 -22.14 8.31 -10.66
CA ALA A 97 -20.88 8.96 -10.97
C ALA A 97 -20.60 10.12 -10.00
N ARG A 98 -19.35 10.23 -9.52
CA ARG A 98 -18.93 11.39 -8.74
C ARG A 98 -18.82 12.60 -9.65
N PRO A 99 -19.37 13.76 -9.24
CA PRO A 99 -19.13 15.01 -9.94
C PRO A 99 -17.63 15.31 -10.04
N PRO A 100 -17.17 15.94 -11.13
CA PRO A 100 -15.78 16.40 -11.22
C PRO A 100 -15.47 17.37 -10.08
N ARG A 101 -14.22 17.34 -9.62
CA ARG A 101 -13.76 18.22 -8.53
C ARG A 101 -13.92 19.69 -8.93
N GLY A 102 -14.51 20.49 -8.05
CA GLY A 102 -14.72 21.93 -8.28
C GLY A 102 -15.96 22.28 -9.12
N VAL A 103 -16.78 21.29 -9.48
CA VAL A 103 -18.08 21.53 -10.11
C VAL A 103 -19.14 21.75 -9.03
N GLU A 104 -19.76 22.92 -9.03
CA GLU A 104 -20.94 23.21 -8.23
C GLU A 104 -22.19 22.64 -8.92
N LEU A 105 -23.00 21.91 -8.16
CA LEU A 105 -24.27 21.36 -8.61
C LEU A 105 -25.40 22.27 -8.17
N SER A 106 -26.42 22.43 -9.02
CA SER A 106 -27.70 23.05 -8.63
C SER A 106 -28.40 22.25 -7.52
N GLU A 107 -29.32 22.87 -6.79
CA GLU A 107 -30.08 22.18 -5.73
C GLU A 107 -30.80 20.93 -6.23
N ASP A 108 -31.36 20.97 -7.44
CA ASP A 108 -32.06 19.83 -8.03
C ASP A 108 -31.11 18.70 -8.43
N GLU A 109 -29.92 19.02 -8.93
CA GLU A 109 -28.87 18.03 -9.21
C GLU A 109 -28.34 17.41 -7.91
N GLN A 110 -28.17 18.21 -6.85
CA GLN A 110 -27.79 17.72 -5.53
C GLN A 110 -28.84 16.75 -4.98
N LYS A 111 -30.13 17.09 -5.05
CA LYS A 111 -31.23 16.22 -4.61
C LYS A 111 -31.28 14.91 -5.41
N LYS A 112 -31.15 14.98 -6.74
CA LYS A 112 -31.11 13.79 -7.61
C LYS A 112 -29.92 12.89 -7.28
N LEU A 113 -28.74 13.48 -7.12
CA LEU A 113 -27.53 12.74 -6.76
C LEU A 113 -27.65 12.11 -5.37
N GLN A 114 -28.23 12.81 -4.41
CA GLN A 114 -28.47 12.29 -3.06
C GLN A 114 -29.40 11.07 -3.11
N LYS A 115 -30.54 11.18 -3.80
CA LYS A 115 -31.46 10.05 -3.99
C LYS A 115 -30.78 8.86 -4.67
N ALA A 116 -30.02 9.11 -5.74
CA ALA A 116 -29.28 8.04 -6.43
C ALA A 116 -28.22 7.38 -5.53
N ARG A 117 -27.60 8.13 -4.61
CA ARG A 117 -26.66 7.58 -3.62
C ARG A 117 -27.36 6.73 -2.58
N GLU A 118 -28.54 7.13 -2.12
CA GLU A 118 -29.35 6.35 -1.17
C GLU A 118 -29.78 5.02 -1.80
N GLU A 119 -30.31 5.05 -3.03
CA GLU A 119 -30.67 3.85 -3.78
C GLU A 119 -29.47 2.93 -4.01
N ALA A 120 -28.33 3.49 -4.42
CA ALA A 120 -27.09 2.72 -4.58
C ALA A 120 -26.62 2.12 -3.25
N THR A 121 -26.69 2.85 -2.15
CA THR A 121 -26.29 2.37 -0.82
C THR A 121 -27.13 1.18 -0.40
N GLU A 122 -28.45 1.24 -0.59
CA GLU A 122 -29.33 0.11 -0.26
C GLU A 122 -29.07 -1.09 -1.16
N ASN A 123 -28.90 -0.90 -2.47
CA ASN A 123 -28.55 -1.98 -3.41
C ASN A 123 -27.21 -2.64 -3.05
N GLN A 124 -26.21 -1.84 -2.70
CA GLN A 124 -24.91 -2.33 -2.26
C GLN A 124 -25.00 -3.09 -0.94
N LYS A 125 -25.80 -2.61 0.02
CA LYS A 125 -26.08 -3.34 1.27
C LYS A 125 -26.71 -4.70 0.97
N GLN A 126 -27.80 -4.75 0.19
CA GLN A 126 -28.44 -6.02 -0.18
C GLN A 126 -27.48 -6.97 -0.90
N TRP A 127 -26.60 -6.43 -1.74
CA TRP A 127 -25.53 -7.20 -2.37
C TRP A 127 -24.52 -7.75 -1.35
N ARG A 128 -24.01 -6.93 -0.40
CA ARG A 128 -23.08 -7.38 0.65
C ARG A 128 -23.66 -8.53 1.48
N LEU A 129 -24.96 -8.47 1.76
CA LEU A 129 -25.67 -9.49 2.54
C LEU A 129 -25.91 -10.80 1.77
N SER A 130 -25.85 -10.78 0.44
CA SER A 130 -26.19 -11.94 -0.41
C SER A 130 -25.01 -12.51 -1.20
N VAL A 131 -23.91 -11.76 -1.37
CA VAL A 131 -22.79 -12.15 -2.23
C VAL A 131 -22.05 -13.39 -1.71
N SER A 132 -21.72 -14.31 -2.62
CA SER A 132 -20.85 -15.45 -2.32
C SER A 132 -19.41 -15.02 -2.09
N MET A 133 -18.72 -15.69 -1.16
CA MET A 133 -17.30 -15.50 -0.90
C MET A 133 -16.37 -16.06 -1.99
N ASP A 134 -16.89 -16.71 -3.03
CA ASP A 134 -16.06 -17.35 -4.06
C ASP A 134 -15.23 -16.36 -4.88
N LYS A 135 -15.77 -15.16 -5.15
CA LYS A 135 -15.00 -14.09 -5.79
C LYS A 135 -13.86 -13.60 -4.90
N TYR A 136 -14.08 -13.49 -3.59
CA TYR A 136 -13.03 -13.16 -2.63
C TYR A 136 -11.94 -14.25 -2.54
N LYS A 137 -12.31 -15.54 -2.63
CA LYS A 137 -11.33 -16.64 -2.72
C LYS A 137 -10.51 -16.55 -4.02
N ALA A 138 -11.15 -16.25 -5.14
CA ALA A 138 -10.48 -16.06 -6.43
C ALA A 138 -9.51 -14.87 -6.38
N LEU A 139 -9.93 -13.76 -5.77
CA LEU A 139 -9.10 -12.58 -5.56
C LEU A 139 -7.85 -12.90 -4.73
N ARG A 140 -8.02 -13.56 -3.57
CA ARG A 140 -6.88 -14.04 -2.78
C ARG A 140 -5.94 -14.92 -3.59
N LYS A 141 -6.48 -15.86 -4.36
CA LYS A 141 -5.68 -16.76 -5.20
C LYS A 141 -4.86 -15.97 -6.23
N MET A 142 -5.41 -14.91 -6.82
CA MET A 142 -4.72 -14.05 -7.76
C MET A 142 -3.52 -13.36 -7.11
N PHE A 143 -3.73 -12.70 -5.97
CA PHE A 143 -2.66 -12.02 -5.21
C PHE A 143 -1.57 -13.01 -4.75
N ASN A 144 -1.97 -14.12 -4.13
CA ASN A 144 -1.03 -15.12 -3.62
C ASN A 144 -0.23 -15.80 -4.75
N LYS A 145 -0.84 -16.00 -5.93
CA LYS A 145 -0.12 -16.53 -7.11
C LYS A 145 1.01 -15.59 -7.53
N ALA A 146 0.76 -14.29 -7.47
CA ALA A 146 1.76 -13.26 -7.73
C ALA A 146 2.78 -13.09 -6.59
N GLY A 147 2.60 -13.74 -5.43
CA GLY A 147 3.49 -13.59 -4.28
C GLY A 147 3.19 -12.37 -3.42
N ILE A 148 1.95 -11.89 -3.44
CA ILE A 148 1.51 -10.70 -2.70
C ILE A 148 0.48 -11.15 -1.66
N ASP A 149 0.72 -10.82 -0.39
CA ASP A 149 -0.21 -11.09 0.70
C ASP A 149 -1.12 -9.87 0.98
N ILE A 150 -2.42 -10.10 1.09
CA ILE A 150 -3.38 -9.09 1.57
C ILE A 150 -3.43 -9.18 3.09
N HIS A 151 -2.78 -8.26 3.80
CA HIS A 151 -2.67 -8.32 5.26
C HIS A 151 -3.77 -7.54 5.99
N ILE A 152 -4.35 -6.52 5.32
CA ILE A 152 -5.47 -5.68 5.78
C ILE A 152 -6.43 -5.42 4.61
N VAL A 153 -7.72 -5.21 4.91
CA VAL A 153 -8.68 -4.65 3.95
C VAL A 153 -9.35 -3.38 4.49
N LYS A 154 -9.27 -2.26 3.76
CA LYS A 154 -9.87 -0.96 4.15
C LYS A 154 -11.32 -0.84 3.69
N PHE A 155 -12.23 -1.48 4.44
CA PHE A 155 -13.68 -1.31 4.24
C PHE A 155 -14.24 -0.06 4.95
N ALA A 156 -13.65 0.33 6.09
CA ALA A 156 -14.15 1.38 6.98
C ALA A 156 -15.66 1.25 7.34
N PRO A 157 -16.10 0.11 7.91
CA PRO A 157 -17.52 -0.21 8.05
C PRO A 157 -18.17 0.33 9.33
N ALA A 158 -17.55 1.25 10.08
CA ALA A 158 -18.07 1.70 11.38
C ALA A 158 -19.49 2.28 11.31
N ASN A 159 -19.90 2.82 10.16
CA ASN A 159 -21.23 3.38 9.91
C ASN A 159 -22.17 2.41 9.18
N TRP A 160 -21.75 1.18 8.87
CA TRP A 160 -22.60 0.18 8.24
C TRP A 160 -23.56 -0.47 9.25
N SER A 161 -24.52 -1.26 8.76
CA SER A 161 -25.33 -2.13 9.61
C SER A 161 -24.47 -3.25 10.25
N ASP A 162 -24.96 -3.86 11.33
CA ASP A 162 -24.22 -4.93 12.02
C ASP A 162 -23.94 -6.13 11.10
N ASP A 163 -24.89 -6.49 10.25
CA ASP A 163 -24.73 -7.58 9.27
C ASP A 163 -23.70 -7.23 8.17
N GLU A 164 -23.62 -5.96 7.77
CA GLU A 164 -22.59 -5.49 6.84
C GLU A 164 -21.20 -5.44 7.48
N ILE A 165 -21.11 -5.13 8.78
CA ILE A 165 -19.85 -5.23 9.52
C ILE A 165 -19.41 -6.70 9.58
N ASP A 166 -20.33 -7.63 9.86
CA ASP A 166 -20.05 -9.07 9.81
C ASP A 166 -19.56 -9.51 8.43
N TYR A 167 -20.17 -8.99 7.36
CA TYR A 167 -19.72 -9.19 5.99
C TYR A 167 -18.28 -8.73 5.79
N ALA A 168 -17.93 -7.51 6.23
CA ALA A 168 -16.60 -6.94 6.06
C ALA A 168 -15.51 -7.84 6.69
N PHE A 169 -15.74 -8.34 7.91
CA PHE A 169 -14.84 -9.28 8.55
C PHE A 169 -14.78 -10.64 7.85
N LYS A 170 -15.92 -11.19 7.41
CA LYS A 170 -15.95 -12.46 6.64
C LYS A 170 -15.15 -12.33 5.34
N ALA A 171 -15.36 -11.26 4.58
CA ALA A 171 -14.65 -11.00 3.33
C ALA A 171 -13.14 -10.83 3.56
N ALA A 172 -12.74 -10.02 4.56
CA ALA A 172 -11.34 -9.85 4.93
C ALA A 172 -10.66 -11.17 5.32
N LYS A 173 -11.35 -12.02 6.10
CA LYS A 173 -10.86 -13.35 6.49
C LYS A 173 -10.62 -14.26 5.28
N VAL A 174 -11.57 -14.27 4.35
CA VAL A 174 -11.46 -15.05 3.10
C VAL A 174 -10.27 -14.56 2.27
N LEU A 175 -10.07 -13.24 2.20
CA LEU A 175 -8.92 -12.61 1.53
C LEU A 175 -7.57 -12.93 2.18
N GLY A 176 -7.57 -13.44 3.40
CA GLY A 176 -6.35 -13.80 4.14
C GLY A 176 -5.84 -12.69 5.06
N ALA A 177 -6.54 -11.57 5.13
CA ALA A 177 -6.19 -10.46 6.01
C ALA A 177 -6.39 -10.82 7.48
N LYS A 178 -5.67 -10.12 8.36
CA LYS A 178 -5.79 -10.25 9.81
C LYS A 178 -6.86 -9.34 10.41
N GLY A 179 -7.28 -8.33 9.67
CA GLY A 179 -8.27 -7.38 10.13
C GLY A 179 -8.75 -6.47 9.02
N ILE A 180 -9.59 -5.54 9.43
CA ILE A 180 -10.08 -4.44 8.60
C ILE A 180 -9.59 -3.12 9.16
N THR A 181 -9.43 -2.11 8.31
CA THR A 181 -9.16 -0.74 8.75
C THR A 181 -10.40 0.14 8.76
N ASN A 182 -10.44 1.05 9.73
CA ASN A 182 -11.38 2.16 9.84
C ASN A 182 -10.64 3.39 10.39
N GLU A 183 -11.20 4.59 10.22
CA GLU A 183 -10.68 5.77 10.89
C GLU A 183 -10.84 5.67 12.41
N ILE A 184 -9.85 6.18 13.15
CA ILE A 184 -9.86 6.21 14.62
C ILE A 184 -10.91 7.21 15.11
N GLY A 185 -11.65 6.81 16.15
CA GLY A 185 -12.72 7.61 16.72
C GLY A 185 -13.53 6.84 17.76
N GLU A 186 -14.19 7.56 18.65
CA GLU A 186 -14.90 7.02 19.82
C GLU A 186 -15.87 5.89 19.43
N ASP A 187 -16.79 6.16 18.50
CA ASP A 187 -17.85 5.22 18.13
C ASP A 187 -17.29 4.01 17.40
N ALA A 188 -16.37 4.22 16.45
CA ALA A 188 -15.73 3.16 15.70
C ALA A 188 -14.93 2.22 16.62
N CYS A 189 -14.20 2.77 17.60
CA CYS A 189 -13.36 2.00 18.53
C CYS A 189 -14.19 1.19 19.54
N LYS A 190 -15.32 1.73 20.00
CA LYS A 190 -16.29 1.00 20.85
C LYS A 190 -17.03 -0.09 20.09
N ARG A 191 -17.38 0.16 18.83
CA ARG A 191 -18.24 -0.71 18.04
C ARG A 191 -17.46 -1.85 17.42
N LEU A 192 -16.44 -1.56 16.59
CA LEU A 192 -15.80 -2.57 15.75
C LEU A 192 -14.96 -3.57 16.54
N GLY A 193 -14.43 -3.20 17.71
CA GLY A 193 -13.67 -4.11 18.58
C GLY A 193 -14.45 -5.35 19.01
N LYS A 194 -15.78 -5.26 19.14
CA LYS A 194 -16.67 -6.40 19.47
C LYS A 194 -16.84 -7.36 18.30
N PHE A 195 -16.97 -6.81 17.09
CA PHE A 195 -17.05 -7.61 15.86
C PHE A 195 -15.72 -8.28 15.55
N ALA A 196 -14.60 -7.57 15.74
CA ALA A 196 -13.28 -8.13 15.59
C ALA A 196 -13.08 -9.37 16.49
N ASP A 197 -13.54 -9.32 17.73
CA ASP A 197 -13.50 -10.46 18.65
C ASP A 197 -14.36 -11.64 18.16
N LYS A 198 -15.63 -11.36 17.79
CA LYS A 198 -16.54 -12.34 17.20
C LYS A 198 -15.94 -13.11 16.01
N HIS A 199 -15.15 -12.44 15.17
CA HIS A 199 -14.54 -13.04 13.97
C HIS A 199 -13.12 -13.60 14.18
N ASN A 200 -12.56 -13.41 15.38
CA ASN A 200 -11.16 -13.65 15.73
C ASN A 200 -10.18 -12.94 14.78
N MET A 201 -10.40 -11.64 14.59
CA MET A 201 -9.62 -10.74 13.73
C MET A 201 -9.33 -9.44 14.50
N TYR A 202 -8.68 -8.48 13.86
CA TYR A 202 -8.43 -7.15 14.41
C TYR A 202 -9.34 -6.09 13.78
N ALA A 203 -9.80 -5.15 14.61
CA ALA A 203 -10.27 -3.84 14.15
C ALA A 203 -9.07 -2.89 14.24
N ILE A 204 -8.63 -2.39 13.09
CA ILE A 204 -7.37 -1.66 12.97
C ILE A 204 -7.70 -0.18 12.67
N TYR A 205 -7.17 0.75 13.45
CA TYR A 205 -7.58 2.14 13.39
C TYR A 205 -6.50 3.05 12.84
N HIS A 206 -6.85 3.77 11.77
CA HIS A 206 -5.99 4.76 11.13
C HIS A 206 -6.20 6.14 11.76
N ASN A 207 -5.11 6.80 12.14
CA ASN A 207 -5.17 8.20 12.56
C ASN A 207 -4.83 9.12 11.38
N HIS A 208 -5.54 10.23 11.29
CA HIS A 208 -5.09 11.41 10.58
C HIS A 208 -4.44 12.37 11.60
N LEU A 209 -4.91 13.62 11.65
CA LEU A 209 -4.36 14.69 12.49
C LEU A 209 -4.90 14.69 13.93
N GLN A 210 -5.83 13.79 14.27
CA GLN A 210 -6.44 13.70 15.60
C GLN A 210 -5.41 13.65 16.75
N PRO A 211 -4.21 13.03 16.62
CA PRO A 211 -3.19 13.08 17.66
C PRO A 211 -2.73 14.49 18.08
N GLY A 212 -2.93 15.49 17.22
CA GLY A 212 -2.66 16.90 17.56
C GLY A 212 -3.78 17.59 18.33
N GLU A 213 -4.94 16.94 18.51
CA GLU A 213 -6.11 17.51 19.18
C GLU A 213 -5.99 17.39 20.71
N PRO A 214 -6.46 18.40 21.49
CA PRO A 214 -6.48 18.31 22.95
C PRO A 214 -7.27 17.09 23.45
N GLY A 215 -6.66 16.31 24.35
CA GLY A 215 -7.31 15.16 24.97
C GLY A 215 -7.33 13.88 24.12
N PHE A 216 -6.72 13.88 22.94
CA PHE A 216 -6.54 12.65 22.17
C PHE A 216 -5.65 11.66 22.92
N SER A 217 -6.03 10.37 22.88
CA SER A 217 -5.25 9.29 23.49
C SER A 217 -5.45 8.00 22.71
N PHE A 218 -4.35 7.45 22.17
CA PHE A 218 -4.36 6.10 21.60
C PHE A 218 -4.77 5.05 22.63
N ASP A 219 -4.32 5.18 23.87
CA ASP A 219 -4.63 4.25 24.96
C ASP A 219 -6.14 4.14 25.24
N LYS A 220 -6.84 5.27 25.20
CA LYS A 220 -8.31 5.30 25.33
C LYS A 220 -8.98 4.43 24.26
N PHE A 221 -8.61 4.63 23.00
CA PHE A 221 -9.21 3.91 21.87
C PHE A 221 -8.85 2.42 21.84
N LEU A 222 -7.60 2.11 22.17
CA LEU A 222 -7.10 0.74 22.31
C LEU A 222 -7.70 0.03 23.53
N GLY A 223 -8.10 0.76 24.57
CA GLY A 223 -8.72 0.24 25.78
C GLY A 223 -10.12 -0.32 25.58
N TYR A 224 -10.82 0.03 24.49
CA TYR A 224 -12.18 -0.46 24.25
C TYR A 224 -12.26 -1.95 23.89
N SER A 225 -11.19 -2.55 23.37
CA SER A 225 -11.13 -3.98 23.08
C SER A 225 -9.68 -4.45 22.92
N PRO A 226 -9.31 -5.66 23.38
CA PRO A 226 -8.01 -6.26 23.08
C PRO A 226 -7.81 -6.54 21.59
N LYS A 227 -8.88 -6.53 20.78
CA LYS A 227 -8.83 -6.69 19.32
C LYS A 227 -8.68 -5.36 18.56
N ASN A 228 -8.67 -4.24 19.27
CA ASN A 228 -8.35 -2.95 18.66
C ASN A 228 -6.83 -2.86 18.45
N MET A 229 -6.41 -2.52 17.26
CA MET A 229 -5.00 -2.32 16.88
C MET A 229 -4.86 -0.99 16.14
N LEU A 230 -3.65 -0.48 16.02
CA LEU A 230 -3.36 0.71 15.23
C LEU A 230 -2.90 0.34 13.82
N ASN A 231 -3.42 1.07 12.84
CA ASN A 231 -2.78 1.36 11.57
C ASN A 231 -2.18 2.77 11.73
N PHE A 232 -1.06 2.85 12.43
CA PHE A 232 -0.53 4.13 12.90
C PHE A 232 0.01 4.96 11.73
N ASP A 233 -0.58 6.11 11.46
CA ASP A 233 -0.02 7.03 10.47
C ASP A 233 1.05 7.90 11.13
N ALA A 234 2.29 7.52 10.87
CA ALA A 234 3.44 8.17 11.46
C ALA A 234 3.65 9.59 10.92
N GLY A 235 3.35 9.82 9.64
CA GLY A 235 3.53 11.14 9.04
C GLY A 235 2.48 12.13 9.54
N HIS A 236 1.19 11.76 9.56
CA HIS A 236 0.15 12.60 10.13
C HIS A 236 0.39 12.88 11.61
N TYR A 237 0.79 11.86 12.37
CA TYR A 237 1.19 12.05 13.77
C TYR A 237 2.31 13.09 13.90
N PHE A 238 3.40 12.91 13.15
CA PHE A 238 4.54 13.83 13.18
C PHE A 238 4.16 15.26 12.75
N GLY A 239 3.44 15.40 11.64
CA GLY A 239 3.02 16.71 11.12
C GLY A 239 2.04 17.44 12.03
N ALA A 240 1.16 16.73 12.75
CA ALA A 240 0.18 17.33 13.67
C ALA A 240 0.78 17.68 15.04
N THR A 241 1.67 16.83 15.56
CA THR A 241 2.19 16.94 16.93
C THR A 241 3.57 17.61 16.99
N GLY A 242 4.42 17.36 15.99
CA GLY A 242 5.86 17.65 16.04
C GLY A 242 6.67 16.63 16.85
N ASN A 243 6.03 15.61 17.42
CA ASN A 243 6.68 14.61 18.27
C ASN A 243 7.27 13.48 17.44
N HIS A 244 8.29 12.82 17.98
CA HIS A 244 8.96 11.74 17.28
C HIS A 244 8.09 10.46 17.29
N PRO A 245 7.75 9.86 16.13
CA PRO A 245 6.87 8.69 16.06
C PRO A 245 7.33 7.48 16.87
N ASN A 246 8.64 7.28 17.05
CA ASN A 246 9.19 6.21 17.90
C ASN A 246 8.66 6.24 19.33
N GLU A 247 8.29 7.40 19.89
CA GLU A 247 7.69 7.46 21.24
C GLU A 247 6.38 6.64 21.32
N VAL A 248 5.60 6.63 20.24
CA VAL A 248 4.39 5.83 20.12
C VAL A 248 4.73 4.37 19.80
N ILE A 249 5.66 4.15 18.85
CA ILE A 249 6.02 2.80 18.40
C ILE A 249 6.62 1.99 19.55
N GLU A 250 7.57 2.53 20.31
CA GLU A 250 8.18 1.81 21.44
C GLU A 250 7.14 1.40 22.49
N ARG A 251 6.23 2.33 22.81
CA ARG A 251 5.22 2.14 23.86
C ARG A 251 4.07 1.21 23.44
N LEU A 252 3.70 1.20 22.16
CA LEU A 252 2.50 0.53 21.66
C LEU A 252 2.80 -0.51 20.57
N HIS A 253 4.03 -0.99 20.41
CA HIS A 253 4.42 -1.94 19.36
C HIS A 253 3.58 -3.23 19.34
N ASP A 254 3.08 -3.68 20.49
CA ASP A 254 2.20 -4.84 20.63
C ASP A 254 0.73 -4.54 20.26
N ARG A 255 0.39 -3.26 20.12
CA ARG A 255 -0.92 -2.74 19.71
C ARG A 255 -0.89 -2.04 18.35
N ILE A 256 0.23 -2.05 17.64
CA ILE A 256 0.36 -1.57 16.26
C ILE A 256 0.41 -2.77 15.34
N PHE A 257 -0.53 -2.87 14.40
CA PHE A 257 -0.53 -3.92 13.39
C PHE A 257 0.22 -3.47 12.12
N SER A 258 0.02 -2.22 11.71
CA SER A 258 0.69 -1.61 10.56
C SER A 258 0.96 -0.13 10.82
N ILE A 259 1.90 0.42 10.06
CA ILE A 259 2.26 1.84 10.07
C ILE A 259 2.14 2.36 8.64
N HIS A 260 1.37 3.43 8.45
CA HIS A 260 1.40 4.19 7.19
C HIS A 260 2.61 5.11 7.21
N LEU A 261 3.45 4.95 6.20
CA LEU A 261 4.61 5.79 5.96
C LEU A 261 4.27 6.85 4.92
N LYS A 262 4.61 8.07 5.27
CA LYS A 262 4.66 9.24 4.38
C LYS A 262 5.74 10.16 4.91
N ASP A 263 6.38 10.89 4.00
CA ASP A 263 7.33 11.92 4.38
C ASP A 263 6.65 13.28 4.36
N LYS A 264 6.81 14.03 5.44
CA LYS A 264 6.11 15.30 5.67
C LYS A 264 7.01 16.32 6.33
N THR A 265 6.77 17.59 6.04
CA THR A 265 7.37 18.69 6.80
C THR A 265 6.79 18.74 8.23
N GLY A 266 7.62 19.15 9.18
CA GLY A 266 7.23 19.27 10.58
C GLY A 266 6.19 20.35 10.86
N LYS A 267 5.61 20.34 12.06
CA LYS A 267 4.62 21.33 12.52
C LYS A 267 5.12 22.78 12.50
N ASN A 268 6.42 22.97 12.73
CA ASN A 268 7.06 24.28 12.77
C ASN A 268 7.79 24.66 11.47
N ALA A 269 7.69 23.84 10.41
CA ALA A 269 8.29 24.10 9.12
C ALA A 269 7.44 25.08 8.28
N ASN A 270 7.97 25.52 7.13
CA ASN A 270 7.24 26.36 6.17
C ASN A 270 7.37 25.81 4.74
N PRO A 271 6.30 25.26 4.13
CA PRO A 271 4.96 25.07 4.72
C PRO A 271 4.97 23.95 5.78
N ALA A 272 4.14 24.07 6.82
CA ALA A 272 4.00 23.06 7.86
C ALA A 272 3.14 21.87 7.39
N ASN A 273 3.34 20.69 8.00
CA ASN A 273 2.48 19.50 7.83
C ASN A 273 2.20 19.11 6.35
N THR A 274 3.15 19.33 5.47
CA THR A 274 2.99 19.17 4.02
C THR A 274 3.60 17.85 3.56
N ASN A 275 2.88 17.07 2.74
CA ASN A 275 3.40 15.83 2.15
C ASN A 275 4.51 16.15 1.15
N MET A 276 5.65 15.46 1.30
CA MET A 276 6.85 15.66 0.50
C MET A 276 7.28 14.35 -0.18
N PRO A 277 7.95 14.43 -1.35
CA PRO A 277 8.73 13.31 -1.86
C PRO A 277 9.69 12.80 -0.79
N TRP A 278 9.81 11.47 -0.66
CA TRP A 278 10.57 10.88 0.44
C TRP A 278 12.05 11.27 0.41
N GLY A 279 12.58 11.65 1.58
CA GLY A 279 13.91 12.24 1.75
C GLY A 279 13.94 13.76 1.54
N LYS A 280 12.77 14.40 1.40
CA LYS A 280 12.62 15.87 1.30
C LYS A 280 11.74 16.45 2.41
N GLY A 281 11.11 15.62 3.22
CA GLY A 281 10.44 16.06 4.45
C GLY A 281 11.31 15.83 5.69
N ASP A 282 10.67 16.02 6.84
CA ASP A 282 11.28 15.96 8.16
C ASP A 282 10.83 14.72 8.94
N THR A 283 9.98 13.85 8.37
CA THR A 283 9.47 12.68 9.08
C THR A 283 10.63 11.69 9.26
N PRO A 284 10.93 11.23 10.49
CA PRO A 284 12.10 10.39 10.77
C PRO A 284 11.85 8.92 10.37
N ILE A 285 11.65 8.67 9.08
CA ILE A 285 11.35 7.34 8.50
C ILE A 285 12.46 6.35 8.83
N GLY A 286 13.73 6.78 8.72
CA GLY A 286 14.89 5.94 9.03
C GLY A 286 14.87 5.41 10.46
N ASP A 287 14.54 6.29 11.42
CA ASP A 287 14.54 5.95 12.84
C ASP A 287 13.43 4.93 13.17
N MET A 288 12.26 5.07 12.55
CA MET A 288 11.17 4.10 12.71
C MET A 288 11.53 2.72 12.14
N LEU A 289 12.05 2.69 10.91
CA LEU A 289 12.46 1.46 10.24
C LEU A 289 13.56 0.74 11.03
N LYS A 290 14.58 1.47 11.49
CA LYS A 290 15.69 0.91 12.28
C LYS A 290 15.26 0.45 13.67
N LEU A 291 14.32 1.16 14.32
CA LEU A 291 13.77 0.74 15.59
C LEU A 291 13.04 -0.61 15.48
N VAL A 292 12.15 -0.76 14.50
CA VAL A 292 11.41 -2.02 14.28
C VAL A 292 12.36 -3.13 13.83
N GLN A 293 13.33 -2.84 12.95
CA GLN A 293 14.37 -3.78 12.53
C GLN A 293 15.14 -4.34 13.74
N LYS A 294 15.65 -3.45 14.61
CA LYS A 294 16.44 -3.82 15.80
C LYS A 294 15.65 -4.74 16.74
N ASN A 295 14.39 -4.41 17.00
CA ASN A 295 13.54 -5.14 17.95
C ASN A 295 12.80 -6.34 17.34
N LYS A 296 12.84 -6.48 16.00
CA LYS A 296 12.17 -7.55 15.24
C LYS A 296 10.67 -7.61 15.49
N TRP A 297 10.03 -6.45 15.71
CA TRP A 297 8.58 -6.40 15.91
C TRP A 297 7.86 -6.75 14.60
N PRO A 298 6.79 -7.56 14.64
CA PRO A 298 6.07 -8.04 13.46
C PRO A 298 5.09 -6.97 12.92
N ILE A 299 5.59 -5.76 12.68
CA ILE A 299 4.82 -4.60 12.21
C ILE A 299 5.04 -4.43 10.72
N TYR A 300 3.94 -4.22 9.98
CA TYR A 300 3.98 -3.85 8.56
C TYR A 300 4.22 -2.35 8.42
N PHE A 301 5.05 -1.94 7.46
CA PHE A 301 5.17 -0.55 7.04
C PHE A 301 4.62 -0.40 5.64
N ASP A 302 3.45 0.24 5.51
CA ASP A 302 2.80 0.46 4.22
C ASP A 302 3.11 1.86 3.70
N ILE A 303 3.60 1.92 2.47
CA ILE A 303 3.79 3.17 1.74
C ILE A 303 2.41 3.76 1.44
N GLU A 304 2.18 4.99 1.90
CA GLU A 304 1.02 5.80 1.53
C GLU A 304 1.46 7.07 0.77
N LEU A 305 1.32 7.02 -0.56
CA LEU A 305 1.74 8.09 -1.45
C LEU A 305 0.72 9.23 -1.48
N GLU A 306 0.99 10.32 -0.78
CA GLU A 306 0.06 11.47 -0.73
C GLU A 306 0.66 12.82 -1.15
N TYR A 307 1.95 12.88 -1.46
CA TYR A 307 2.52 14.09 -2.02
C TYR A 307 2.05 14.28 -3.48
N PRO A 308 1.97 15.54 -3.97
CA PRO A 308 1.69 15.80 -5.38
C PRO A 308 2.73 15.09 -6.26
N VAL A 309 2.25 14.23 -7.16
CA VAL A 309 3.14 13.50 -8.09
C VAL A 309 3.88 14.52 -8.97
N PRO A 310 5.22 14.52 -8.99
CA PRO A 310 5.99 15.46 -9.79
C PRO A 310 5.73 15.33 -11.30
N ASP A 311 5.90 16.42 -12.03
CA ASP A 311 5.81 16.42 -13.50
C ASP A 311 6.74 15.37 -14.12
N GLY A 312 6.23 14.66 -15.14
CA GLY A 312 6.95 13.56 -15.80
C GLY A 312 6.97 12.24 -15.01
N SER A 313 6.34 12.18 -13.84
CA SER A 313 6.17 10.98 -13.03
C SER A 313 4.73 10.47 -13.02
N ASP A 314 4.51 9.35 -12.33
CA ASP A 314 3.21 8.77 -12.02
C ASP A 314 3.29 8.11 -10.64
N ALA A 315 2.14 7.70 -10.08
CA ALA A 315 2.12 7.10 -8.75
C ALA A 315 2.96 5.81 -8.66
N GLN A 316 3.04 5.04 -9.74
CA GLN A 316 3.82 3.79 -9.76
C GLN A 316 5.32 4.06 -9.63
N LYS A 317 5.86 5.03 -10.38
CA LYS A 317 7.26 5.45 -10.28
C LYS A 317 7.57 5.98 -8.88
N GLU A 318 6.68 6.78 -8.31
CA GLU A 318 6.88 7.36 -6.98
C GLU A 318 6.82 6.30 -5.86
N VAL A 319 5.89 5.35 -5.92
CA VAL A 319 5.86 4.20 -4.99
C VAL A 319 7.14 3.38 -5.12
N THR A 320 7.63 3.12 -6.34
CA THR A 320 8.89 2.37 -6.56
C THR A 320 10.09 3.08 -5.91
N LYS A 321 10.15 4.42 -5.99
CA LYS A 321 11.17 5.22 -5.28
C LYS A 321 11.06 5.08 -3.76
N CYS A 322 9.85 5.08 -3.22
CA CYS A 322 9.61 4.89 -1.79
C CYS A 322 10.05 3.49 -1.31
N VAL A 323 9.77 2.44 -2.10
CA VAL A 323 10.27 1.07 -1.83
C VAL A 323 11.80 1.06 -1.79
N GLN A 324 12.46 1.66 -2.78
CA GLN A 324 13.91 1.72 -2.83
C GLN A 324 14.49 2.49 -1.63
N TYR A 325 13.87 3.60 -1.24
CA TYR A 325 14.26 4.38 -0.06
C TYR A 325 14.21 3.54 1.23
N CYS A 326 13.13 2.79 1.47
CA CYS A 326 13.05 1.84 2.58
C CYS A 326 14.15 0.78 2.51
N LYS A 327 14.39 0.22 1.32
CA LYS A 327 15.38 -0.84 1.10
C LYS A 327 16.79 -0.36 1.42
N ASP A 328 17.16 0.84 0.99
CA ASP A 328 18.49 1.42 1.23
C ASP A 328 18.73 1.69 2.72
N ILE A 329 17.69 2.13 3.45
CA ILE A 329 17.77 2.29 4.89
C ILE A 329 17.96 0.93 5.57
N LEU A 330 17.22 -0.10 5.15
CA LEU A 330 17.17 -1.40 5.81
C LEU A 330 18.28 -2.38 5.40
N ALA A 331 19.11 -1.99 4.42
CA ALA A 331 20.24 -2.75 3.91
C ALA A 331 21.31 -3.08 4.97
#